data_AF-A0A9D6TFP5-F1
#
_entry.id   AF-A0A9D6TFP5-F1
#
_cell.length_a   1.000
_cell.length_b   1.000
_cell.length_c   1.000
_cell.angle_alpha   90.00
_cell.angle_beta   90.00
_cell.angle_gamma   90.00
#
_symmetry.space_group_name_H-M   'P 1'
#
loop_
_entity.id
_entity.type
_entity.pdbx_description
1 polymer ?
#
loop_
_entity_poly.entity_id
_entity_poly.type
_entity_poly.pdbx_seq_one_letter_code
_entity_poly.pdbx_strand_id
1 'polypeptide(L)'
;MPTSPPPNPALAELADVLGEDNVRTLVSTFLRDFPASVNELSRGDRKNRHRIAHSLKSNSRLMGAFELSQRMADLEARLEPETGADITAQDLVKISAEFETIAGPLRAFVGQ
;
A
#
# COMPACT_ATOMS: atom_id res chain seq x y z
N MET A 1 -4.45 16.54 -18.85
CA MET A 1 -3.21 15.94 -18.32
C MET A 1 -3.20 16.24 -16.83
N PRO A 2 -3.10 15.26 -15.92
CA PRO A 2 -2.94 15.56 -14.51
C PRO A 2 -1.67 16.41 -14.33
N THR A 3 -1.84 17.64 -13.83
CA THR A 3 -0.77 18.66 -13.74
C THR A 3 -0.10 18.67 -12.37
N SER A 4 -0.44 17.73 -11.50
CA SER A 4 0.07 17.72 -10.12
C SER A 4 1.46 17.11 -10.08
N PRO A 5 2.41 17.73 -9.34
CA PRO A 5 3.73 17.16 -9.10
C PRO A 5 3.64 15.91 -8.22
N PRO A 6 4.71 15.11 -8.13
CA PRO A 6 4.78 13.98 -7.21
C PRO A 6 4.43 14.40 -5.77
N PRO A 7 3.53 13.69 -5.08
CA PRO A 7 2.96 14.16 -3.81
C PRO A 7 3.89 13.96 -2.60
N ASN A 8 5.01 13.26 -2.76
CA ASN A 8 6.00 13.05 -1.72
C ASN A 8 7.41 12.85 -2.31
N PRO A 9 8.48 12.96 -1.50
CA PRO A 9 9.85 12.82 -1.96
C PRO A 9 10.15 11.45 -2.59
N ALA A 10 9.59 10.36 -2.07
CA ALA A 10 9.85 9.02 -2.60
C ALA A 10 9.37 8.89 -4.06
N LEU A 11 8.20 9.44 -4.37
CA LEU A 11 7.67 9.46 -5.75
C LEU A 11 8.40 10.47 -6.64
N ALA A 12 8.91 11.57 -6.08
CA ALA A 12 9.75 12.52 -6.82
C ALA A 12 11.07 11.88 -7.24
N GLU A 13 11.78 11.24 -6.30
CA GLU A 13 13.01 10.49 -6.59
C GLU A 13 12.76 9.36 -7.59
N LEU A 14 11.63 8.65 -7.45
CA LEU A 14 11.27 7.60 -8.40
C LEU A 14 10.96 8.16 -9.79
N ALA A 15 10.38 9.36 -9.88
CA ALA A 15 10.08 10.03 -11.14
C ALA A 15 11.35 10.54 -11.82
N ASP A 16 12.36 10.97 -11.05
CA ASP A 16 13.67 11.36 -11.59
C ASP A 16 14.38 10.17 -12.25
N VAL A 17 14.16 8.95 -11.75
CA VAL A 17 14.80 7.73 -12.27
C VAL A 17 14.00 7.08 -13.39
N LEU A 18 12.67 6.95 -13.23
CA LEU A 18 11.80 6.20 -14.15
C LEU A 18 11.02 7.09 -15.11
N GLY A 19 10.94 8.39 -14.87
CA GLY A 19 10.06 9.32 -15.57
C GLY A 19 8.65 9.37 -14.94
N GLU A 20 8.06 10.57 -14.91
CA GLU A 20 6.76 10.82 -14.27
C GLU A 20 5.63 9.92 -14.79
N ASP A 21 5.54 9.67 -16.11
CA ASP A 21 4.47 8.85 -16.69
C ASP A 21 4.51 7.39 -16.22
N ASN A 22 5.71 6.85 -16.06
CA ASN A 22 5.91 5.50 -15.51
C ASN A 22 5.50 5.47 -14.03
N VAL A 23 5.85 6.50 -13.26
CA VAL A 23 5.45 6.60 -11.85
C VAL A 23 3.94 6.79 -11.71
N ARG A 24 3.29 7.58 -12.57
CA ARG A 24 1.81 7.71 -12.59
C ARG A 24 1.15 6.35 -12.86
N THR A 25 1.72 5.53 -13.75
CA THR A 25 1.22 4.17 -14.01
C THR A 25 1.36 3.26 -12.78
N LEU A 26 2.50 3.35 -12.07
CA LEU A 26 2.72 2.59 -10.83
C LEU A 26 1.75 3.01 -9.72
N VAL A 27 1.56 4.31 -9.53
CA VAL A 27 0.62 4.85 -8.53
C VAL A 27 -0.81 4.45 -8.86
N SER A 28 -1.21 4.52 -10.14
CA SER A 28 -2.54 4.10 -10.59
C SER A 28 -2.78 2.61 -10.33
N THR A 29 -1.77 1.78 -10.62
CA THR A 29 -1.78 0.34 -10.33
C THR A 29 -1.92 0.07 -8.83
N PHE A 30 -1.14 0.77 -8.00
CA PHE A 30 -1.25 0.67 -6.54
C PHE A 30 -2.63 1.03 -6.03
N LEU A 31 -3.19 2.17 -6.44
CA LEU A 31 -4.52 2.64 -6.04
C LEU A 31 -5.63 1.63 -6.41
N ARG A 32 -5.51 0.99 -7.57
CA ARG A 32 -6.45 -0.02 -8.05
C ARG A 32 -6.32 -1.35 -7.30
N ASP A 33 -5.09 -1.82 -7.07
CA ASP A 33 -4.83 -3.18 -6.59
C ASP A 33 -4.86 -3.27 -5.05
N PHE A 34 -4.66 -2.15 -4.36
CA PHE A 34 -4.63 -2.11 -2.90
C PHE A 34 -5.96 -2.55 -2.26
N PRO A 35 -7.15 -2.05 -2.66
CA PRO A 35 -8.43 -2.50 -2.08
C PRO A 35 -8.69 -4.00 -2.26
N ALA A 36 -8.31 -4.54 -3.43
CA ALA A 36 -8.42 -5.98 -3.70
C ALA A 36 -7.54 -6.80 -2.75
N SER A 37 -6.30 -6.36 -2.55
CA SER A 37 -5.35 -6.98 -1.62
C SER A 37 -5.85 -6.96 -0.17
N VAL A 38 -6.47 -5.86 0.29
CA VAL A 38 -7.07 -5.77 1.62
C VAL A 38 -8.26 -6.72 1.78
N ASN A 39 -9.08 -6.88 0.73
CA ASN A 39 -10.16 -7.85 0.74
C ASN A 39 -9.62 -9.29 0.82
N GLU A 40 -8.54 -9.61 0.09
CA GLU A 40 -7.89 -10.92 0.17
C GLU A 40 -7.27 -11.19 1.55
N LEU A 41 -6.69 -10.19 2.21
CA LEU A 41 -6.24 -10.28 3.61
C LEU A 41 -7.36 -10.75 4.55
N SER A 42 -8.61 -10.33 4.31
CA SER A 42 -9.75 -10.74 5.13
C SER A 42 -10.20 -12.19 4.91
N ARG A 43 -9.89 -12.80 3.75
CA ARG A 43 -10.46 -14.10 3.32
C ARG A 43 -9.44 -15.23 3.15
N GLY A 44 -8.16 -14.91 2.99
CA GLY A 44 -7.11 -15.89 2.74
C GLY A 44 -6.74 -16.74 3.96
N ASP A 45 -6.01 -17.84 3.73
CA ASP A 45 -5.33 -18.54 4.81
C ASP A 45 -4.15 -17.72 5.36
N ARG A 46 -3.61 -18.12 6.51
CA ARG A 46 -2.52 -17.42 7.20
C ARG A 46 -1.28 -17.20 6.30
N LYS A 47 -0.91 -18.20 5.50
CA LYS A 47 0.26 -18.13 4.61
C LYS A 47 0.02 -17.13 3.48
N ASN A 48 -1.17 -17.12 2.89
CA ASN A 48 -1.55 -16.14 1.88
C ASN A 48 -1.63 -14.74 2.48
N ARG A 49 -2.20 -14.58 3.68
CA ARG A 49 -2.22 -13.30 4.42
C ARG A 49 -0.82 -12.76 4.67
N HIS A 50 0.11 -13.61 5.10
CA HIS A 50 1.52 -13.22 5.29
C HIS A 50 2.13 -12.71 3.98
N ARG A 51 1.92 -13.43 2.87
CA ARG A 51 2.40 -13.03 1.55
C ARG A 51 1.80 -11.70 1.08
N ILE A 52 0.51 -11.48 1.32
CA ILE A 52 -0.16 -10.22 0.97
C ILE A 52 0.39 -9.07 1.82
N ALA A 53 0.54 -9.26 3.14
CA ALA A 53 1.15 -8.28 4.03
C ALA A 53 2.57 -7.90 3.57
N HIS A 54 3.39 -8.89 3.20
CA HIS A 54 4.71 -8.67 2.64
C HIS A 54 4.68 -7.81 1.35
N SER A 55 3.77 -8.12 0.43
CA SER A 55 3.63 -7.37 -0.82
C SER A 55 3.15 -5.93 -0.56
N LEU A 56 2.14 -5.75 0.29
CA LEU A 56 1.60 -4.44 0.64
C LEU A 56 2.62 -3.59 1.39
N LYS A 57 3.50 -4.18 2.22
CA LYS A 57 4.60 -3.48 2.90
C LYS A 57 5.50 -2.78 1.89
N SER A 58 5.99 -3.52 0.91
CA SER A 58 6.91 -3.02 -0.12
C SER A 58 6.23 -2.00 -1.03
N ASN A 59 5.00 -2.30 -1.48
CA ASN A 59 4.24 -1.40 -2.34
C ASN A 59 3.93 -0.07 -1.63
N SER A 60 3.52 -0.12 -0.36
CA SER A 60 3.24 1.08 0.44
C SER A 60 4.50 1.92 0.64
N ARG A 61 5.65 1.28 0.91
CA ARG A 61 6.93 1.98 1.02
C ARG A 61 7.31 2.71 -0.26
N LEU A 62 7.12 2.05 -1.42
CA LEU A 62 7.41 2.63 -2.73
C LEU A 62 6.56 3.89 -2.99
N MET A 63 5.31 3.91 -2.51
CA MET A 63 4.43 5.08 -2.63
C MET A 63 4.72 6.19 -1.61
N GLY A 64 5.73 6.04 -0.75
CA GLY A 64 6.02 6.95 0.36
C GLY A 64 5.03 6.85 1.53
N ALA A 65 4.21 5.79 1.58
CA ALA A 65 3.24 5.53 2.65
C ALA A 65 3.92 4.79 3.80
N PHE A 66 4.79 5.48 4.54
CA PHE A 66 5.62 4.89 5.58
C PHE A 66 4.83 4.24 6.72
N GLU A 67 3.79 4.92 7.23
CA GLU A 67 2.96 4.39 8.32
C GLU A 67 2.24 3.10 7.90
N LEU A 68 1.68 3.12 6.69
CA LEU A 68 1.02 1.96 6.11
C LEU A 68 2.00 0.81 5.89
N SER A 69 3.22 1.10 5.42
CA SER A 69 4.30 0.11 5.28
C SER A 69 4.67 -0.51 6.63
N GLN A 70 4.81 0.30 7.68
CA GLN A 70 5.12 -0.18 9.03
C GLN A 70 4.00 -1.09 9.55
N ARG A 71 2.73 -0.70 9.37
CA ARG A 71 1.59 -1.53 9.76
C ARG A 71 1.58 -2.89 9.04
N MET A 72 1.93 -2.90 7.75
CA MET A 72 2.05 -4.15 6.99
C MET A 72 3.20 -5.01 7.52
N ALA A 73 4.32 -4.41 7.93
CA ALA A 73 5.44 -5.11 8.54
C ALA A 73 5.05 -5.74 9.89
N ASP A 74 4.29 -5.02 10.72
CA ASP A 74 3.79 -5.54 12.00
C ASP A 74 2.84 -6.72 11.80
N LEU A 75 1.97 -6.64 10.78
CA LEU A 75 1.06 -7.73 10.42
C LEU A 75 1.79 -8.94 9.85
N GLU A 76 2.77 -8.71 8.98
CA GLU A 76 3.64 -9.77 8.45
C GLU A 76 4.34 -10.52 9.60
N ALA A 77 4.99 -9.81 10.52
CA ALA A 77 5.65 -10.40 11.68
C ALA A 77 4.68 -11.16 12.60
N ARG A 78 3.46 -10.63 12.79
CA ARG A 78 2.39 -11.33 13.53
C ARG A 78 1.96 -12.63 12.87
N LEU A 79 2.00 -12.69 11.53
CA LEU A 79 1.54 -13.82 10.72
C LEU A 79 2.61 -14.89 10.50
N GLU A 80 3.89 -14.55 10.71
CA GLU A 80 5.04 -15.45 10.54
C GLU A 80 4.96 -16.73 11.40
N PRO A 81 4.77 -16.67 12.73
CA PRO A 81 4.65 -17.89 13.55
C PRO A 81 3.28 -18.56 13.33
N GLU A 82 3.20 -19.89 13.29
CA GLU A 82 1.90 -20.59 13.10
C GLU A 82 0.90 -20.35 14.25
N THR A 83 1.40 -20.08 15.45
CA THR A 83 0.60 -19.84 16.66
C THR A 83 0.33 -18.36 16.95
N GLY A 84 0.78 -17.45 16.08
CA GLY A 84 0.60 -16.01 16.29
C GLY A 84 -0.83 -15.54 16.11
N ALA A 85 -1.15 -14.37 16.67
CA ALA A 85 -2.45 -13.74 16.49
C ALA A 85 -2.73 -13.46 15.01
N ASP A 86 -3.92 -13.83 14.56
CA ASP A 86 -4.38 -13.58 13.19
C ASP A 86 -4.82 -12.12 12.99
N ILE A 87 -5.24 -11.78 11.77
CA ILE A 87 -5.79 -10.48 11.41
C ILE A 87 -7.17 -10.30 12.02
N THR A 88 -7.40 -9.15 12.64
CA THR A 88 -8.70 -8.76 13.19
C THR A 88 -9.44 -7.81 12.25
N ALA A 89 -10.76 -7.69 12.43
CA ALA A 89 -11.54 -6.67 11.72
C ALA A 89 -11.03 -5.24 12.01
N GLN A 90 -10.52 -5.00 13.23
CA GLN A 90 -9.94 -3.71 13.61
C GLN A 90 -8.64 -3.42 12.84
N ASP A 91 -7.83 -4.43 12.55
CA ASP A 91 -6.65 -4.27 11.70
C ASP A 91 -7.07 -3.79 10.30
N LEU A 92 -8.06 -4.44 9.69
CA LEU A 92 -8.57 -4.06 8.36
C LEU A 92 -9.08 -2.63 8.31
N VAL A 93 -9.86 -2.20 9.32
CA VAL A 93 -10.35 -0.82 9.41
C VAL A 93 -9.21 0.18 9.50
N LYS A 94 -8.17 -0.11 10.30
CA LYS A 94 -6.99 0.78 10.42
C LYS A 94 -6.21 0.86 9.11
N ILE A 95 -6.01 -0.26 8.43
CA ILE A 95 -5.32 -0.32 7.13
C ILE A 95 -6.05 0.53 6.10
N SER A 96 -7.38 0.38 5.99
CA SER A 96 -8.18 1.17 5.06
C SER A 96 -8.14 2.66 5.39
N ALA A 97 -8.20 3.03 6.67
CA ALA A 97 -8.12 4.42 7.09
C ALA A 97 -6.76 5.05 6.73
N GLU A 98 -5.65 4.35 6.98
CA GLU A 98 -4.30 4.81 6.63
C GLU A 98 -4.05 4.86 5.13
N PHE A 99 -4.63 3.94 4.37
CA PHE A 99 -4.58 4.03 2.92
C PHE A 99 -5.28 5.31 2.42
N GLU A 100 -6.44 5.64 2.95
CA GLU A 100 -7.17 6.83 2.51
C GLU A 100 -6.44 8.15 2.83
N THR A 101 -5.56 8.20 3.86
CA THR A 101 -4.77 9.40 4.14
C THR A 101 -3.78 9.73 3.02
N ILE A 102 -3.21 8.70 2.37
CA ILE A 102 -2.27 8.88 1.25
C ILE A 102 -2.97 8.80 -0.11
N ALA A 103 -4.11 8.11 -0.21
CA ALA A 103 -4.79 7.88 -1.48
C ALA A 103 -5.29 9.18 -2.12
N GLY A 104 -5.71 10.18 -1.34
CA GLY A 104 -6.14 11.49 -1.87
C GLY A 104 -5.06 12.18 -2.72
N PRO A 105 -3.87 12.49 -2.14
CA PRO A 105 -2.74 13.03 -2.90
C PRO A 105 -2.31 12.17 -4.09
N LEU A 106 -2.33 10.83 -3.94
CA LEU A 106 -1.98 9.91 -5.03
C LEU A 106 -3.00 9.97 -6.19
N ARG A 107 -4.30 10.02 -5.89
CA ARG A 107 -5.37 10.17 -6.89
C ARG A 107 -5.25 11.50 -7.64
N ALA A 108 -5.00 12.60 -6.92
CA ALA A 108 -4.72 13.90 -7.52
C ALA A 108 -3.47 13.90 -8.41
N PHE A 109 -2.45 13.12 -8.05
CA PHE A 109 -1.28 12.91 -8.89
C PHE A 109 -1.61 12.13 -10.16
N VAL A 110 -2.42 11.07 -10.12
CA VAL A 110 -2.74 10.31 -11.35
C VAL A 110 -3.93 10.86 -12.13
N GLY A 111 -4.62 11.89 -11.62
CA GLY A 111 -5.81 12.48 -12.25
C GLY A 111 -7.07 11.62 -12.10
N GLN A 112 -7.16 10.87 -10.99
CA GLN A 112 -8.34 10.09 -10.59
C GLN A 112 -9.19 10.83 -9.56
#